data_AF-A0A2G6SAM6-F1
#
_entry.id   AF-A0A2G6SAM6-F1
#
_cell.length_a   1.000
_cell.length_b   1.000
_cell.length_c   1.000
_cell.angle_alpha   90.00
_cell.angle_beta   90.00
_cell.angle_gamma   90.00
#
_symmetry.space_group_name_H-M   'P 1'
#
loop_
_entity.id
_entity.type
_entity.pdbx_description
1 polymer ?
#
loop_
_entity_poly.entity_id
_entity_poly.type
_entity_poly.pdbx_seq_one_letter_code
_entity_poly.pdbx_strand_id
1 'polypeptide(L)'
;MSAEHVYRVASSGWLHCHGHQVEEVPAWPRLTHSALVVLDMDDVYTDVWRFEGKTEYAAALVEKRVRTQGLVEGAAHVVVHRLVKLPGGFQVFFSAISLDLWQRCTQWAKEQDDHCLVMMAGGLLCDGVASGSARVALSQRRLMCFVQSEEGMVFGSTQALGSGPSAMASAAQVLTSNHSTLLMRLGAEAVEWCTLWSTQPADVDTCLAAVRSVVGGAPVVMHAQEMTLAAERVHTVMPTLARKAAGRHALNPSLERVAWRAERWVAPITVVTALVGIVLAIVGVLVGQLADQQRNAGMNQRAELEALQSRIQAVSLVEAPGKLLPVAEFSRTLDEGARHDPVAFMAVLKAASNKDIRIQRVRLETTSSLGSAQPGKKAFRVDGVVAPGASASVTRWVSQMAAAGWTLRAVDPTFTLPGSFSYELVANAAAPGNVKP
;
A
#
# COMPACT_ATOMS: atom_id res chain seq x y z
N MET A 1 -6.38 25.74 -4.70
CA MET A 1 -7.40 24.73 -5.02
C MET A 1 -8.14 25.27 -6.24
N SER A 2 -8.17 24.54 -7.36
CA SER A 2 -8.96 24.95 -8.53
C SER A 2 -10.40 25.19 -8.10
N ALA A 3 -11.01 26.29 -8.54
CA ALA A 3 -12.46 26.44 -8.44
C ALA A 3 -13.06 25.23 -9.16
N GLU A 4 -13.92 24.48 -8.48
CA GLU A 4 -14.62 23.38 -9.11
C GLU A 4 -15.82 23.92 -9.88
N HIS A 5 -15.94 23.46 -11.12
CA HIS A 5 -17.00 23.84 -12.02
C HIS A 5 -17.99 22.69 -12.14
N VAL A 6 -19.21 22.92 -11.66
CA VAL A 6 -20.28 21.93 -11.67
C VAL A 6 -21.47 22.47 -12.43
N TYR A 7 -21.91 21.77 -13.46
CA TYR A 7 -23.07 22.14 -14.26
C TYR A 7 -24.27 21.32 -13.81
N ARG A 8 -25.39 21.99 -13.54
CA ARG A 8 -26.70 21.36 -13.34
C ARG A 8 -27.49 21.50 -14.62
N VAL A 9 -27.95 20.37 -15.16
CA VAL A 9 -28.85 20.31 -16.31
C VAL A 9 -30.22 19.90 -15.83
N ALA A 10 -31.20 20.79 -15.98
CA ALA A 10 -32.59 20.56 -15.62
C ALA A 10 -33.53 20.98 -16.75
N SER A 11 -34.80 20.64 -16.61
CA SER A 11 -35.89 21.08 -17.50
C SER A 11 -35.92 22.61 -17.65
N SER A 12 -35.57 23.34 -16.59
CA SER A 12 -35.51 24.80 -16.55
C SER A 12 -34.31 25.41 -17.27
N GLY A 13 -33.30 24.63 -17.64
CA GLY A 13 -32.09 25.14 -18.29
C GLY A 13 -30.79 24.60 -17.69
N TRP A 14 -29.68 25.19 -18.14
CA TRP A 14 -28.33 24.83 -17.72
C TRP A 14 -27.80 25.89 -16.76
N LEU A 15 -27.28 25.44 -15.62
CA LEU A 15 -26.73 26.29 -14.59
C LEU A 15 -25.28 25.90 -14.32
N HIS A 16 -24.40 26.87 -14.20
CA HIS A 16 -22.98 26.70 -13.89
C HIS A 16 -22.70 27.16 -12.46
N CYS A 17 -22.38 26.21 -11.59
CA CYS A 17 -21.96 26.43 -10.23
C CYS A 17 -20.43 26.55 -10.18
N HIS A 18 -19.93 27.70 -9.74
CA HIS A 18 -18.50 27.91 -9.52
C HIS A 18 -18.27 28.87 -8.34
N GLY A 19 -17.30 28.57 -7.48
CA GLY A 19 -17.06 29.36 -6.27
C GLY A 19 -18.33 29.47 -5.40
N HIS A 20 -18.86 30.68 -5.21
CA HIS A 20 -20.11 30.98 -4.51
C HIS A 20 -21.19 31.57 -5.43
N GLN A 21 -21.04 31.41 -6.74
CA GLN A 21 -21.93 31.96 -7.77
C GLN A 21 -22.53 30.84 -8.62
N VAL A 22 -23.75 31.08 -9.07
CA VAL A 22 -24.45 30.28 -10.06
C VAL A 22 -24.82 31.19 -11.22
N GLU A 23 -24.46 30.78 -12.41
CA GLU A 23 -24.80 31.48 -13.64
C GLU A 23 -25.66 30.61 -14.54
N GLU A 24 -26.66 31.22 -15.17
CA GLU A 24 -27.38 30.56 -16.26
C GLU A 24 -26.52 30.59 -17.52
N VAL A 25 -26.38 29.44 -18.18
CA VAL A 25 -25.55 29.28 -19.37
C VAL A 25 -26.36 28.71 -20.52
N PRO A 26 -26.00 29.00 -21.77
CA PRO A 26 -26.65 28.38 -22.91
C PRO A 26 -26.48 26.85 -22.86
N ALA A 27 -27.48 26.14 -23.36
CA ALA A 27 -27.41 24.69 -23.47
C ALA A 27 -26.23 24.26 -24.36
N TRP A 28 -25.54 23.19 -23.96
CA TRP A 28 -24.38 22.64 -24.68
C TRP A 28 -23.21 23.64 -24.81
N PRO A 29 -22.73 24.23 -23.70
CA PRO A 29 -21.63 25.17 -23.74
C PRO A 29 -20.33 24.47 -24.18
N ARG A 30 -19.39 25.23 -24.74
CA ARG A 30 -18.00 24.77 -24.87
C ARG A 30 -17.26 25.08 -23.59
N LEU A 31 -16.70 24.05 -22.96
CA LEU A 31 -16.01 24.15 -21.69
C LEU A 31 -14.54 24.51 -21.91
N THR A 32 -14.03 25.43 -21.10
CA THR A 32 -12.61 25.81 -21.10
C THR A 32 -11.88 25.26 -19.87
N HIS A 33 -12.52 24.35 -19.14
CA HIS A 33 -12.09 23.83 -17.84
C HIS A 33 -12.72 22.46 -17.58
N SER A 34 -12.06 21.67 -16.74
CA SER A 34 -12.58 20.44 -16.17
C SER A 34 -13.91 20.68 -15.45
N ALA A 35 -14.92 19.88 -15.77
CA ALA A 35 -16.28 20.07 -15.26
C ALA A 35 -16.96 18.76 -14.86
N LEU A 36 -17.84 18.87 -13.86
CA LEU A 36 -18.77 17.81 -13.48
C LEU A 36 -20.17 18.24 -13.90
N VAL A 37 -20.89 17.38 -14.61
CA VAL A 37 -22.21 17.70 -15.16
C VAL A 37 -23.22 16.75 -14.52
N VAL A 38 -24.21 17.31 -13.84
CA VAL A 38 -25.27 16.57 -13.17
C VAL A 38 -26.56 16.76 -13.94
N LEU A 39 -27.08 15.66 -14.48
CA LEU A 39 -28.39 15.58 -15.11
C LEU A 39 -29.45 15.41 -14.00
N ASP A 40 -30.10 16.52 -13.64
CA ASP A 40 -31.17 16.64 -12.64
C ASP A 40 -32.48 17.02 -13.34
N MET A 41 -32.89 16.13 -14.25
CA MET A 41 -34.08 16.29 -15.06
C MET A 41 -35.29 15.66 -14.37
N ASP A 42 -36.47 16.24 -14.56
CA ASP A 42 -37.72 15.78 -13.95
C ASP A 42 -38.36 14.62 -14.72
N ASP A 43 -38.13 14.56 -16.03
CA ASP A 43 -38.68 13.57 -16.97
C ASP A 43 -37.91 12.24 -16.99
N VAL A 44 -36.83 12.13 -16.21
CA VAL A 44 -36.04 10.91 -16.09
C VAL A 44 -36.69 9.94 -15.12
N TYR A 45 -37.10 8.79 -15.62
CA TYR A 45 -37.63 7.71 -14.79
C TYR A 45 -36.51 7.09 -13.94
N THR A 46 -36.65 7.08 -12.62
CA THR A 46 -35.68 6.51 -11.68
C THR A 46 -36.41 5.60 -10.71
N ASP A 47 -35.90 4.39 -10.48
CA ASP A 47 -36.57 3.40 -9.64
C ASP A 47 -35.64 2.27 -9.17
N VAL A 48 -36.13 1.45 -8.24
CA VAL A 48 -35.53 0.19 -7.82
C VAL A 48 -36.41 -0.97 -8.27
N TRP A 49 -35.88 -1.85 -9.11
CA TRP A 49 -36.57 -3.07 -9.53
C TRP A 49 -35.84 -4.33 -9.09
N ARG A 50 -36.62 -5.40 -8.86
CA ARG A 50 -36.12 -6.75 -8.62
C ARG A 50 -36.31 -7.62 -9.86
N PHE A 51 -35.29 -8.42 -10.15
CA PHE A 51 -35.27 -9.38 -11.25
C PHE A 51 -34.71 -10.71 -10.78
N GLU A 52 -35.11 -11.78 -11.47
CA GLU A 52 -34.48 -13.10 -11.35
C GLU A 52 -33.33 -13.23 -12.37
N GLY A 53 -32.39 -14.13 -12.10
CA GLY A 53 -31.29 -14.45 -13.01
C GLY A 53 -29.97 -13.71 -12.75
N LYS A 54 -29.15 -13.58 -13.81
CA LYS A 54 -27.76 -13.06 -13.72
C LYS A 54 -27.72 -11.54 -13.79
N THR A 55 -26.85 -10.94 -12.97
CA THR A 55 -26.65 -9.48 -12.87
C THR A 55 -26.07 -8.84 -14.13
N GLU A 56 -25.40 -9.62 -14.97
CA GLU A 56 -24.85 -9.16 -16.27
C GLU A 56 -25.93 -8.63 -17.22
N TYR A 57 -27.16 -9.13 -17.09
CA TYR A 57 -28.30 -8.73 -17.91
C TYR A 57 -29.15 -7.63 -17.28
N ALA A 58 -28.72 -7.02 -16.16
CA ALA A 58 -29.53 -6.06 -15.41
C ALA A 58 -30.03 -4.89 -16.28
N ALA A 59 -29.12 -4.23 -17.01
CA ALA A 59 -29.49 -3.12 -17.87
C ALA A 59 -30.51 -3.53 -18.96
N ALA A 60 -30.28 -4.68 -19.62
CA ALA A 60 -31.17 -5.19 -20.67
C ALA A 60 -32.56 -5.60 -20.13
N LEU A 61 -32.62 -6.20 -18.94
CA LEU A 61 -33.88 -6.58 -18.29
C LEU A 61 -34.69 -5.35 -17.87
N VAL A 62 -34.02 -4.34 -17.33
CA VAL A 62 -34.63 -3.04 -17.02
C VAL A 62 -35.13 -2.39 -18.30
N GLU A 63 -34.30 -2.28 -19.34
CA GLU A 63 -34.68 -1.64 -20.60
C GLU A 63 -35.92 -2.31 -21.22
N LYS A 64 -35.94 -3.65 -21.24
CA LYS A 64 -37.10 -4.42 -21.71
C LYS A 64 -38.35 -4.06 -20.92
N ARG A 65 -38.28 -3.99 -19.59
CA ARG A 65 -39.44 -3.69 -18.73
C ARG A 65 -39.89 -2.23 -18.84
N VAL A 66 -38.96 -1.27 -18.89
CA VAL A 66 -39.24 0.16 -19.14
C VAL A 66 -40.01 0.33 -20.44
N ARG A 67 -39.54 -0.32 -21.50
CA ARG A 67 -40.18 -0.30 -22.83
C ARG A 67 -41.57 -0.92 -22.81
N THR A 68 -41.72 -2.09 -22.19
CA THR A 68 -43.03 -2.78 -22.08
C THR A 68 -44.05 -1.97 -21.29
N GLN A 69 -43.62 -1.22 -20.28
CA GLN A 69 -44.50 -0.38 -19.45
C GLN A 69 -44.72 1.02 -20.02
N GLY A 70 -44.04 1.41 -21.11
CA GLY A 70 -44.16 2.73 -21.70
C GLY A 70 -43.71 3.87 -20.78
N LEU A 71 -42.74 3.62 -19.89
CA LEU A 71 -42.31 4.59 -18.87
C LEU A 71 -41.41 5.70 -19.40
N VAL A 72 -40.82 5.49 -20.58
CA VAL A 72 -40.02 6.48 -21.30
C VAL A 72 -40.52 6.48 -22.74
N GLU A 73 -40.65 7.68 -23.31
CA GLU A 73 -41.04 7.82 -24.71
C GLU A 73 -39.91 7.35 -25.64
N GLY A 74 -40.23 6.41 -26.52
CA GLY A 74 -39.29 5.90 -27.52
C GLY A 74 -38.21 4.97 -26.94
N ALA A 75 -37.00 5.07 -27.48
CA ALA A 75 -35.86 4.27 -27.03
C ALA A 75 -35.25 4.88 -25.77
N ALA A 76 -34.94 4.03 -24.78
CA ALA A 76 -34.35 4.45 -23.52
C ALA A 76 -32.96 3.84 -23.33
N HIS A 77 -32.05 4.61 -22.75
CA HIS A 77 -30.80 4.12 -22.20
C HIS A 77 -30.94 3.93 -20.68
N VAL A 78 -30.51 2.79 -20.17
CA VAL A 78 -30.57 2.48 -18.74
C VAL A 78 -29.22 2.72 -18.09
N VAL A 79 -29.19 3.67 -17.15
CA VAL A 79 -28.05 3.94 -16.28
C VAL A 79 -28.24 3.19 -14.97
N VAL A 80 -27.40 2.18 -14.73
CA VAL A 80 -27.39 1.43 -13.45
C VAL A 80 -26.55 2.19 -12.43
N HIS A 81 -27.17 2.64 -11.34
CA HIS A 81 -26.47 3.33 -10.24
C HIS A 81 -25.95 2.35 -9.21
N ARG A 82 -26.76 1.37 -8.83
CA ARG A 82 -26.40 0.37 -7.83
C ARG A 82 -27.08 -0.97 -8.14
N LEU A 83 -26.35 -2.05 -7.88
CA LEU A 83 -26.83 -3.41 -8.04
C LEU A 83 -26.53 -4.20 -6.77
N VAL A 84 -27.54 -4.93 -6.27
CA VAL A 84 -27.43 -5.78 -5.08
C VAL A 84 -27.92 -7.18 -5.44
N LYS A 85 -27.10 -8.20 -5.17
CA LYS A 85 -27.49 -9.60 -5.33
C LYS A 85 -28.35 -10.03 -4.14
N LEU A 86 -29.43 -10.74 -4.41
CA LEU A 86 -30.35 -11.26 -3.40
C LEU A 86 -30.62 -12.75 -3.66
N PRO A 87 -31.11 -13.51 -2.67
CA PRO A 87 -31.60 -14.87 -2.91
C PRO A 87 -32.63 -14.87 -4.05
N GLY A 88 -32.41 -15.72 -5.07
CA GLY A 88 -33.28 -15.84 -6.24
C GLY A 88 -33.08 -14.77 -7.33
N GLY A 89 -32.15 -13.81 -7.19
CA GLY A 89 -31.92 -12.82 -8.23
C GLY A 89 -31.13 -11.59 -7.80
N PHE A 90 -31.58 -10.41 -8.21
CA PHE A 90 -30.94 -9.15 -7.87
C PHE A 90 -31.94 -7.99 -7.84
N GLN A 91 -31.57 -6.93 -7.13
CA GLN A 91 -32.18 -5.61 -7.23
C GLN A 91 -31.25 -4.65 -7.95
N VAL A 92 -31.84 -3.73 -8.70
CA VAL A 92 -31.13 -2.71 -9.46
C VAL A 92 -31.79 -1.37 -9.20
N PHE A 93 -31.00 -0.40 -8.75
CA PHE A 93 -31.36 1.01 -8.70
C PHE A 93 -30.83 1.69 -9.96
N PHE A 94 -31.71 2.30 -10.76
CA PHE A 94 -31.38 2.80 -12.09
C PHE A 94 -32.11 4.10 -12.41
N SER A 95 -31.61 4.80 -13.43
CA SER A 95 -32.34 5.83 -14.16
C SER A 95 -32.47 5.42 -15.63
N ALA A 96 -33.66 5.52 -16.19
CA ALA A 96 -33.92 5.39 -17.62
C ALA A 96 -34.08 6.78 -18.22
N ILE A 97 -33.22 7.07 -19.19
CA ILE A 97 -33.18 8.35 -19.91
C ILE A 97 -33.48 8.11 -21.38
N SER A 98 -33.99 9.10 -22.10
CA SER A 98 -34.16 8.96 -23.55
C SER A 98 -32.81 8.70 -24.23
N LEU A 99 -32.82 7.85 -25.25
CA LEU A 99 -31.61 7.49 -25.98
C LEU A 99 -30.99 8.73 -26.64
N ASP A 100 -31.82 9.63 -27.16
CA ASP A 100 -31.38 10.87 -27.81
C ASP A 100 -30.66 11.80 -26.82
N LEU A 101 -31.19 11.98 -25.61
CA LEU A 101 -30.55 12.78 -24.57
C LEU A 101 -29.22 12.15 -24.16
N TRP A 102 -29.17 10.84 -23.96
CA TRP A 102 -27.93 10.13 -23.63
C TRP A 102 -26.87 10.28 -24.72
N GLN A 103 -27.23 10.05 -25.99
CA GLN A 103 -26.32 10.17 -27.13
C GLN A 103 -25.79 11.60 -27.22
N ARG A 104 -26.67 12.59 -27.08
CA ARG A 104 -26.28 14.00 -27.13
C ARG A 104 -25.35 14.39 -25.98
N CYS A 105 -25.66 13.97 -24.75
CA CYS A 105 -24.80 14.20 -23.59
C CYS A 105 -23.42 13.56 -23.74
N THR A 106 -23.37 12.31 -24.17
CA THR A 106 -22.10 11.57 -24.32
C THR A 106 -21.28 12.07 -25.50
N GLN A 107 -21.91 12.48 -26.60
CA GLN A 107 -21.23 13.13 -27.72
C GLN A 107 -20.68 14.48 -27.29
N TRP A 108 -21.50 15.35 -26.72
CA TRP A 108 -21.08 16.68 -26.27
C TRP A 108 -19.93 16.58 -25.25
N ALA A 109 -20.00 15.67 -24.27
CA ALA A 109 -18.93 15.49 -23.30
C ALA A 109 -17.60 15.05 -23.94
N LYS A 110 -17.64 14.25 -25.01
CA LYS A 110 -16.46 13.83 -25.77
C LYS A 110 -15.86 14.93 -26.64
N GLU A 111 -16.66 15.92 -27.03
CA GLU A 111 -16.24 17.07 -27.82
C GLU A 111 -15.58 18.17 -26.96
N GLN A 112 -15.52 18.00 -25.64
CA GLN A 112 -14.85 18.95 -24.75
C GLN A 112 -13.34 18.74 -24.77
N ASP A 113 -12.59 19.84 -24.70
CA ASP A 113 -11.12 19.82 -24.68
C ASP A 113 -10.54 19.32 -23.34
N ASP A 114 -11.33 19.42 -22.26
CA ASP A 114 -10.95 19.07 -20.89
C ASP A 114 -11.91 18.02 -20.30
N HIS A 115 -11.56 17.42 -19.16
CA HIS A 115 -12.33 16.37 -18.51
C HIS A 115 -13.75 16.83 -18.17
N CYS A 116 -14.73 16.27 -18.89
CA CYS A 116 -16.15 16.52 -18.68
C CYS A 116 -16.86 15.24 -18.24
N LEU A 117 -17.08 15.08 -16.93
CA LEU A 117 -17.76 13.91 -16.38
C LEU A 117 -19.26 14.18 -16.23
N VAL A 118 -20.09 13.37 -16.88
CA VAL A 118 -21.55 13.47 -16.85
C VAL A 118 -22.13 12.40 -15.93
N MET A 119 -23.06 12.75 -15.05
CA MET A 119 -23.72 11.82 -14.12
C MET A 119 -25.18 12.17 -13.89
N MET A 120 -25.98 11.19 -13.49
CA MET A 120 -27.39 11.38 -13.15
C MET A 120 -27.55 11.74 -11.67
N ALA A 121 -28.56 12.54 -11.33
CA ALA A 121 -28.93 12.82 -9.94
C ALA A 121 -29.18 11.56 -9.11
N GLY A 122 -29.70 10.48 -9.71
CA GLY A 122 -29.84 9.16 -9.05
C GLY A 122 -28.50 8.58 -8.55
N GLY A 123 -27.41 8.80 -9.28
CA GLY A 123 -26.06 8.41 -8.84
C GLY A 123 -25.65 9.14 -7.56
N LEU A 124 -25.89 10.45 -7.50
CA LEU A 124 -25.62 11.28 -6.32
C LEU A 124 -26.47 10.86 -5.13
N LEU A 125 -27.71 10.42 -5.37
CA LEU A 125 -28.64 10.01 -4.32
C LEU A 125 -28.16 8.75 -3.58
N CYS A 126 -27.61 7.76 -4.30
CA CYS A 126 -27.14 6.52 -3.69
C CYS A 126 -25.65 6.49 -3.34
N ASP A 127 -24.84 7.44 -3.81
CA ASP A 127 -23.39 7.44 -3.54
C ASP A 127 -23.10 7.57 -2.04
N GLY A 128 -22.27 6.69 -1.51
CA GLY A 128 -21.90 6.68 -0.08
C GLY A 128 -22.99 6.19 0.89
N VAL A 129 -24.22 5.90 0.45
CA VAL A 129 -25.27 5.37 1.34
C VAL A 129 -24.97 3.91 1.68
N ALA A 130 -24.70 3.64 2.96
CA ALA A 130 -24.36 2.30 3.48
C ALA A 130 -25.61 1.42 3.68
N SER A 131 -25.40 0.14 4.00
CA SER A 131 -26.48 -0.75 4.41
C SER A 131 -27.02 -0.34 5.78
N GLY A 132 -28.34 -0.31 5.93
CA GLY A 132 -29.01 0.26 7.10
C GLY A 132 -29.00 1.78 7.11
N SER A 133 -28.99 2.44 5.94
CA SER A 133 -29.03 3.91 5.85
C SER A 133 -29.94 4.38 4.72
N ALA A 134 -30.36 5.64 4.80
CA ALA A 134 -31.16 6.29 3.79
C ALA A 134 -30.64 7.69 3.48
N ARG A 135 -30.92 8.17 2.27
CA ARG A 135 -30.75 9.56 1.89
C ARG A 135 -32.06 10.11 1.35
N VAL A 136 -32.49 11.23 1.92
CA VAL A 136 -33.59 12.04 1.43
C VAL A 136 -33.01 13.31 0.82
N ALA A 137 -33.38 13.58 -0.44
CA ALA A 137 -32.88 14.69 -1.21
C ALA A 137 -34.02 15.59 -1.70
N LEU A 138 -33.88 16.90 -1.51
CA LEU A 138 -34.69 17.91 -2.18
C LEU A 138 -33.95 18.43 -3.41
N SER A 139 -34.57 18.35 -4.58
CA SER A 139 -34.10 19.01 -5.80
C SER A 139 -35.22 19.83 -6.43
N GLN A 140 -35.10 21.15 -6.41
CA GLN A 140 -36.16 22.11 -6.69
C GLN A 140 -37.42 21.80 -5.87
N ARG A 141 -38.42 21.19 -6.52
CA ARG A 141 -39.72 20.84 -5.95
C ARG A 141 -39.99 19.33 -5.96
N ARG A 142 -38.92 18.55 -6.15
CA ARG A 142 -38.90 17.08 -6.13
C ARG A 142 -38.22 16.60 -4.86
N LEU A 143 -38.90 15.74 -4.11
CA LEU A 143 -38.28 14.97 -3.05
C LEU A 143 -37.98 13.55 -3.55
N MET A 144 -36.81 13.05 -3.20
CA MET A 144 -36.35 11.70 -3.52
C MET A 144 -35.87 11.03 -2.23
N CYS A 145 -36.27 9.79 -2.01
CA CYS A 145 -35.84 8.97 -0.89
C CYS A 145 -35.21 7.70 -1.46
N PHE A 146 -33.93 7.48 -1.17
CA PHE A 146 -33.26 6.22 -1.42
C PHE A 146 -32.90 5.57 -0.10
N VAL A 147 -33.28 4.31 0.06
CA VAL A 147 -33.01 3.51 1.25
C VAL A 147 -32.22 2.28 0.84
N GLN A 148 -31.14 2.01 1.54
CA GLN A 148 -30.43 0.74 1.50
C GLN A 148 -30.63 0.05 2.85
N SER A 149 -31.57 -0.90 2.91
CA SER A 149 -31.74 -1.77 4.08
C SER A 149 -31.00 -3.10 3.91
N GLU A 150 -31.01 -3.92 4.95
CA GLU A 150 -30.51 -5.31 4.88
C GLU A 150 -31.37 -6.19 3.95
N GLU A 151 -32.67 -5.89 3.86
CA GLU A 151 -33.63 -6.62 3.02
C GLU A 151 -33.52 -6.24 1.53
N GLY A 152 -32.90 -5.11 1.23
CA GLY A 152 -32.70 -4.63 -0.13
C GLY A 152 -32.70 -3.12 -0.27
N MET A 153 -32.84 -2.66 -1.50
CA MET A 153 -32.99 -1.25 -1.85
C MET A 153 -34.46 -0.89 -1.97
N VAL A 154 -34.82 0.33 -1.56
CA VAL A 154 -36.13 0.95 -1.78
C VAL A 154 -35.91 2.36 -2.28
N PHE A 155 -36.72 2.79 -3.23
CA PHE A 155 -36.72 4.15 -3.73
C PHE A 155 -38.14 4.67 -3.83
N GLY A 156 -38.30 5.96 -3.59
CA GLY A 156 -39.50 6.68 -3.98
C GLY A 156 -39.22 8.14 -4.19
N SER A 157 -40.05 8.78 -5.01
CA SER A 157 -39.97 10.22 -5.23
C SER A 157 -41.37 10.83 -5.23
N THR A 158 -41.45 12.12 -4.95
CA THR A 158 -42.69 12.88 -4.99
C THR A 158 -42.40 14.29 -5.45
N GLN A 159 -43.17 14.74 -6.45
CA GLN A 159 -43.12 16.09 -6.98
C GLN A 159 -44.22 16.93 -6.34
N ALA A 160 -43.92 18.14 -5.91
CA ALA A 160 -44.96 19.07 -5.52
C ALA A 160 -45.72 19.61 -6.73
N LEU A 161 -47.04 19.47 -6.69
CA LEU A 161 -47.95 19.99 -7.72
C LEU A 161 -48.40 21.40 -7.31
N GLY A 162 -48.00 22.39 -8.10
CA GLY A 162 -48.28 23.81 -7.85
C GLY A 162 -47.12 24.58 -7.21
N SER A 163 -47.28 25.90 -7.10
CA SER A 163 -46.22 26.85 -6.72
C SER A 163 -46.27 27.32 -5.26
N GLY A 164 -47.32 26.96 -4.50
CA GLY A 164 -47.49 27.41 -3.12
C GLY A 164 -46.66 26.62 -2.08
N PRO A 165 -46.46 27.17 -0.87
CA PRO A 165 -45.80 26.47 0.24
C PRO A 165 -46.53 25.19 0.68
N SER A 166 -47.87 25.20 0.61
CA SER A 166 -48.69 24.04 0.92
C SER A 166 -48.41 22.84 0.01
N ALA A 167 -48.04 23.08 -1.25
CA ALA A 167 -47.75 22.01 -2.20
C ALA A 167 -46.48 21.24 -1.81
N MET A 168 -45.44 21.92 -1.32
CA MET A 168 -44.24 21.23 -0.81
C MET A 168 -44.52 20.48 0.48
N ALA A 169 -45.30 21.06 1.40
CA ALA A 169 -45.71 20.36 2.62
C ALA A 169 -46.46 19.05 2.30
N SER A 170 -47.39 19.09 1.34
CA SER A 170 -48.11 17.90 0.88
C SER A 170 -47.18 16.88 0.22
N ALA A 171 -46.26 17.30 -0.65
CA ALA A 171 -45.29 16.40 -1.26
C ALA A 171 -44.39 15.72 -0.22
N ALA A 172 -43.93 16.48 0.77
CA ALA A 172 -43.14 15.97 1.88
C ALA A 172 -43.91 14.94 2.70
N GLN A 173 -45.17 15.24 3.04
CA GLN A 173 -46.03 14.32 3.77
C GLN A 173 -46.29 13.01 3.01
N VAL A 174 -46.51 13.08 1.70
CA VAL A 174 -46.70 11.88 0.86
C VAL A 174 -45.44 11.03 0.86
N LEU A 175 -44.27 11.62 0.60
CA LEU A 175 -43.00 10.88 0.58
C LEU A 175 -42.74 10.20 1.93
N THR A 176 -42.86 10.95 3.03
CA THR A 176 -42.54 10.45 4.36
C THR A 176 -43.58 9.45 4.86
N SER A 177 -44.85 9.60 4.50
CA SER A 177 -45.89 8.59 4.76
C SER A 177 -45.58 7.27 4.05
N ASN A 178 -45.25 7.32 2.76
CA ASN A 178 -44.93 6.14 1.94
C ASN A 178 -43.71 5.36 2.46
N HIS A 179 -42.77 6.04 3.12
CA HIS A 179 -41.53 5.43 3.64
C HIS A 179 -41.48 5.40 5.18
N SER A 180 -42.60 5.69 5.86
CA SER A 180 -42.63 5.96 7.30
C SER A 180 -42.08 4.81 8.13
N THR A 181 -42.55 3.59 7.90
CA THR A 181 -42.10 2.39 8.60
C THR A 181 -40.59 2.15 8.44
N LEU A 182 -40.06 2.36 7.23
CA LEU A 182 -38.63 2.17 6.95
C LEU A 182 -37.78 3.25 7.62
N LEU A 183 -38.15 4.52 7.46
CA LEU A 183 -37.42 5.64 8.03
C LEU A 183 -37.44 5.62 9.56
N MET A 184 -38.57 5.25 10.18
CA MET A 184 -38.68 5.07 11.63
C MET A 184 -37.78 3.94 12.14
N ARG A 185 -37.72 2.81 11.40
CA ARG A 185 -36.86 1.66 11.75
C ARG A 185 -35.38 2.00 11.68
N LEU A 186 -34.97 2.83 10.73
CA LEU A 186 -33.58 3.27 10.58
C LEU A 186 -33.15 4.23 11.69
N GLY A 187 -34.06 5.13 12.11
CA GLY A 187 -33.77 6.17 13.08
C GLY A 187 -32.99 7.35 12.47
N ALA A 188 -32.95 8.46 13.21
CA ALA A 188 -32.45 9.74 12.70
C ALA A 188 -30.97 9.72 12.25
N GLU A 189 -30.10 9.06 13.00
CA GLU A 189 -28.64 9.00 12.70
C GLU A 189 -28.32 8.25 11.40
N ALA A 190 -29.21 7.37 10.94
CA ALA A 190 -29.05 6.60 9.72
C ALA A 190 -29.69 7.26 8.49
N VAL A 191 -30.38 8.40 8.68
CA VAL A 191 -31.06 9.13 7.62
C VAL A 191 -30.30 10.41 7.34
N GLU A 192 -29.77 10.52 6.12
CA GLU A 192 -29.12 11.71 5.63
C GLU A 192 -30.13 12.61 4.90
N TRP A 193 -30.13 13.91 5.23
CA TRP A 193 -30.85 14.93 4.48
C TRP A 193 -29.88 15.73 3.62
N CYS A 194 -30.22 15.95 2.35
CA CYS A 194 -29.47 16.85 1.49
C CYS A 194 -30.38 17.73 0.62
N THR A 195 -29.94 18.94 0.38
CA THR A 195 -30.57 19.85 -0.58
C THR A 195 -29.72 19.84 -1.84
N LEU A 196 -30.08 18.99 -2.82
CA LEU A 196 -29.40 18.96 -4.11
C LEU A 196 -29.54 20.29 -4.82
N TRP A 197 -30.73 20.88 -4.78
CA TRP A 197 -30.98 22.20 -5.33
C TRP A 197 -32.21 22.83 -4.67
N SER A 198 -32.13 24.07 -4.21
CA SER A 198 -33.31 24.86 -3.86
C SER A 198 -33.00 26.35 -3.92
N THR A 199 -33.94 27.14 -4.46
CA THR A 199 -33.95 28.61 -4.38
C THR A 199 -34.88 29.12 -3.26
N GLN A 200 -35.60 28.21 -2.59
CA GLN A 200 -36.58 28.53 -1.54
C GLN A 200 -36.16 27.91 -0.21
N PRO A 201 -35.60 28.69 0.74
CA PRO A 201 -35.22 28.18 2.06
C PRO A 201 -36.41 27.60 2.85
N ALA A 202 -37.59 28.20 2.71
CA ALA A 202 -38.80 27.73 3.39
C ALA A 202 -39.22 26.30 2.98
N ASP A 203 -38.99 25.93 1.71
CA ASP A 203 -39.26 24.57 1.21
C ASP A 203 -38.31 23.56 1.88
N VAL A 204 -37.05 23.94 2.08
CA VAL A 204 -36.05 23.11 2.78
C VAL A 204 -36.50 22.81 4.21
N ASP A 205 -36.87 23.86 4.96
CA ASP A 205 -37.30 23.71 6.35
C ASP A 205 -38.57 22.88 6.48
N THR A 206 -39.55 23.12 5.60
CA THR A 206 -40.81 22.38 5.56
C THR A 206 -40.57 20.88 5.32
N CYS A 207 -39.74 20.54 4.33
CA CYS A 207 -39.45 19.15 4.01
C CYS A 207 -38.61 18.47 5.10
N LEU A 208 -37.61 19.18 5.64
CA LEU A 208 -36.77 18.67 6.72
C LEU A 208 -37.60 18.41 8.00
N ALA A 209 -38.56 19.28 8.31
CA ALA A 209 -39.49 19.08 9.42
C ALA A 209 -40.36 17.82 9.23
N ALA A 210 -40.83 17.57 8.02
CA ALA A 210 -41.60 16.36 7.70
C ALA A 210 -40.75 15.08 7.81
N VAL A 211 -39.45 15.12 7.49
CA VAL A 211 -38.55 13.98 7.70
C VAL A 211 -38.32 13.77 9.20
N ARG A 212 -38.03 14.85 9.95
CA ARG A 212 -37.83 14.81 11.42
C ARG A 212 -39.00 14.19 12.17
N SER A 213 -40.24 14.49 11.76
CA SER A 213 -41.43 13.96 12.42
C SER A 213 -41.58 12.44 12.30
N VAL A 214 -40.97 11.82 11.28
CA VAL A 214 -41.02 10.38 11.05
C VAL A 214 -39.84 9.64 11.67
N VAL A 215 -38.63 10.20 11.58
CA VAL A 215 -37.40 9.52 12.07
C VAL A 215 -37.21 9.64 13.59
N GLY A 216 -38.07 10.39 14.29
CA GLY A 216 -38.07 10.52 15.75
C GLY A 216 -36.89 11.34 16.31
N GLY A 217 -36.22 12.14 15.48
CA GLY A 217 -35.03 12.91 15.85
C GLY A 217 -34.53 13.81 14.73
N ALA A 218 -33.35 14.40 14.91
CA ALA A 218 -32.71 15.22 13.89
C ALA A 218 -31.89 14.34 12.92
N PRO A 219 -32.25 14.25 11.62
CA PRO A 219 -31.45 13.49 10.66
C PRO A 219 -30.09 14.15 10.44
N VAL A 220 -29.15 13.39 9.87
CA VAL A 220 -27.83 13.90 9.50
C VAL A 220 -27.96 14.86 8.31
N VAL A 221 -27.90 16.16 8.58
CA VAL A 221 -28.04 17.20 7.55
C VAL A 221 -26.69 17.45 6.88
N MET A 222 -26.61 17.18 5.57
CA MET A 222 -25.45 17.56 4.77
C MET A 222 -25.39 19.08 4.62
N HIS A 223 -24.20 19.66 4.82
CA HIS A 223 -23.99 21.09 4.66
C HIS A 223 -24.19 21.51 3.20
N ALA A 224 -25.27 22.23 2.93
CA ALA A 224 -25.53 22.86 1.64
C ALA A 224 -24.70 24.14 1.54
N GLN A 225 -23.96 24.27 0.45
CA GLN A 225 -23.30 25.51 0.10
C GLN A 225 -24.37 26.54 -0.27
N GLU A 226 -24.19 27.74 0.26
CA GLU A 226 -24.96 28.90 -0.16
C GLU A 226 -24.27 29.59 -1.33
N MET A 227 -25.03 29.78 -2.40
CA MET A 227 -24.58 30.41 -3.64
C MET A 227 -25.57 31.48 -4.07
N THR A 228 -25.16 32.33 -5.02
CA THR A 228 -26.01 33.40 -5.56
C THR A 228 -26.35 33.13 -7.02
N LEU A 229 -27.64 33.16 -7.40
CA LEU A 229 -28.13 33.10 -8.77
C LEU A 229 -28.94 34.37 -9.05
N ALA A 230 -28.47 35.26 -9.93
CA ALA A 230 -29.19 36.49 -10.27
C ALA A 230 -29.70 37.30 -9.04
N ALA A 231 -28.86 37.42 -8.01
CA ALA A 231 -29.14 38.02 -6.69
C ALA A 231 -30.08 37.23 -5.76
N GLU A 232 -30.57 36.06 -6.16
CA GLU A 232 -31.29 35.12 -5.30
C GLU A 232 -30.33 34.15 -4.60
N ARG A 233 -30.69 33.72 -3.37
CA ARG A 233 -29.93 32.72 -2.62
C ARG A 233 -30.29 31.33 -3.09
N VAL A 234 -29.28 30.52 -3.36
CA VAL A 234 -29.40 29.11 -3.74
C VAL A 234 -28.71 28.25 -2.69
N HIS A 235 -29.39 27.21 -2.24
CA HIS A 235 -28.83 26.19 -1.36
C HIS A 235 -28.58 24.90 -2.16
N THR A 236 -27.33 24.43 -2.18
CA THR A 236 -26.97 23.23 -2.91
C THR A 236 -25.81 22.45 -2.27
N VAL A 237 -25.97 21.14 -2.15
CA VAL A 237 -24.90 20.17 -1.82
C VAL A 237 -24.27 19.62 -3.10
N MET A 238 -24.81 19.96 -4.29
CA MET A 238 -24.48 19.33 -5.57
C MET A 238 -22.98 19.35 -5.89
N PRO A 239 -22.22 20.47 -5.72
CA PRO A 239 -20.79 20.44 -6.00
C PRO A 239 -20.03 19.42 -5.17
N THR A 240 -20.33 19.36 -3.87
CA THR A 240 -19.70 18.42 -2.92
C THR A 240 -20.08 16.96 -3.24
N LEU A 241 -21.35 16.70 -3.57
CA LEU A 241 -21.81 15.35 -3.92
C LEU A 241 -21.29 14.88 -5.28
N ALA A 242 -21.34 15.73 -6.31
CA ALA A 242 -20.80 15.43 -7.63
C ALA A 242 -19.31 15.09 -7.53
N ARG A 243 -18.53 15.86 -6.76
CA ARG A 243 -17.12 15.60 -6.50
C ARG A 243 -16.85 14.25 -5.85
N LYS A 244 -17.74 13.75 -4.99
CA LYS A 244 -17.60 12.43 -4.35
C LYS A 244 -18.01 11.30 -5.30
N ALA A 245 -19.11 11.51 -6.03
CA ALA A 245 -19.73 10.50 -6.89
C ALA A 245 -19.05 10.34 -8.27
N ALA A 246 -18.38 11.38 -8.78
CA ALA A 246 -17.91 11.48 -10.16
C ALA A 246 -17.16 10.23 -10.66
N GLY A 247 -16.16 9.78 -9.92
CA GLY A 247 -15.36 8.62 -10.34
C GLY A 247 -16.14 7.30 -10.41
N ARG A 248 -17.30 7.19 -9.74
CA ARG A 248 -18.10 5.96 -9.66
C ARG A 248 -19.32 6.02 -10.58
N HIS A 249 -20.05 7.12 -10.53
CA HIS A 249 -21.38 7.26 -11.15
C HIS A 249 -21.38 8.06 -12.46
N ALA A 250 -20.22 8.53 -12.93
CA ALA A 250 -20.15 9.13 -14.25
C ALA A 250 -20.46 8.10 -15.35
N LEU A 251 -21.20 8.56 -16.36
CA LEU A 251 -21.59 7.84 -17.58
C LEU A 251 -20.40 7.61 -18.52
N ASN A 252 -19.32 8.36 -18.32
CA ASN A 252 -18.12 8.32 -19.12
C ASN A 252 -17.44 6.93 -19.10
N PRO A 253 -16.68 6.59 -20.16
CA PRO A 253 -15.84 5.41 -20.19
C PRO A 253 -14.95 5.27 -18.95
N SER A 254 -14.55 4.03 -18.61
CA SER A 254 -13.71 3.77 -17.44
C SER A 254 -12.38 4.52 -17.47
N LEU A 255 -11.77 4.69 -18.65
CA LEU A 255 -10.51 5.39 -18.82
C LEU A 255 -10.60 6.86 -18.39
N GLU A 256 -11.64 7.58 -18.81
CA GLU A 256 -11.85 8.99 -18.41
C GLU A 256 -12.10 9.13 -16.91
N ARG A 257 -12.84 8.19 -16.31
CA ARG A 257 -13.06 8.17 -14.85
C ARG A 257 -11.76 7.91 -14.08
N VAL A 258 -10.88 7.08 -14.61
CA VAL A 258 -9.56 6.82 -14.02
C VAL A 258 -8.64 8.03 -14.19
N ALA A 259 -8.64 8.68 -15.35
CA ALA A 259 -7.88 9.90 -15.60
C ALA A 259 -8.27 11.01 -14.62
N TRP A 260 -9.57 11.29 -14.49
CA TRP A 260 -10.08 12.26 -13.52
C TRP A 260 -9.68 11.92 -12.06
N ARG A 261 -9.73 10.64 -11.69
CA ARG A 261 -9.23 10.22 -10.37
C ARG A 261 -7.73 10.45 -10.25
N ALA A 262 -6.95 10.11 -11.27
CA ALA A 262 -5.50 10.22 -11.27
C ALA A 262 -5.05 11.66 -11.05
N GLU A 263 -5.64 12.64 -11.76
CA GLU A 263 -5.35 14.07 -11.58
C GLU A 263 -5.50 14.53 -10.12
N ARG A 264 -6.50 13.98 -9.43
CA ARG A 264 -6.73 14.28 -8.01
C ARG A 264 -5.66 13.69 -7.08
N TRP A 265 -5.02 12.61 -7.48
CA TRP A 265 -3.91 12.01 -6.76
C TRP A 265 -2.54 12.60 -7.15
N VAL A 266 -2.42 13.33 -8.27
CA VAL A 266 -1.15 13.93 -8.68
C VAL A 266 -0.60 14.84 -7.58
N ALA A 267 -1.38 15.78 -7.06
CA ALA A 267 -0.92 16.70 -6.01
C ALA A 267 -0.45 16.01 -4.71
N PRO A 268 -1.20 15.07 -4.10
CA PRO A 268 -0.67 14.36 -2.93
C PRO A 268 0.52 13.45 -3.28
N ILE A 269 0.55 12.84 -4.47
CA ILE A 269 1.70 12.03 -4.91
C ILE A 269 2.95 12.90 -5.11
N THR A 270 2.82 14.11 -5.66
CA THR A 270 3.94 15.04 -5.82
C THR A 270 4.49 15.49 -4.47
N VAL A 271 3.61 15.73 -3.49
CA VAL A 271 4.03 16.02 -2.11
C VAL A 271 4.79 14.83 -1.49
N VAL A 272 4.26 13.61 -1.64
CA VAL A 272 4.91 12.40 -1.12
C VAL A 272 6.26 12.16 -1.80
N THR A 273 6.34 12.30 -3.13
CA THR A 273 7.59 12.14 -3.88
C THR A 273 8.61 13.22 -3.55
N ALA A 274 8.19 14.47 -3.34
CA ALA A 274 9.06 15.53 -2.83
C ALA A 274 9.61 15.21 -1.44
N LEU A 275 8.77 14.69 -0.52
CA LEU A 275 9.20 14.25 0.81
C LEU A 275 10.22 13.11 0.72
N VAL A 276 9.99 12.11 -0.13
CA VAL A 276 10.95 11.02 -0.37
C VAL A 276 12.27 11.57 -0.91
N GLY A 277 12.22 12.53 -1.85
CA GLY A 277 13.40 13.20 -2.38
C GLY A 277 14.20 13.94 -1.29
N ILE A 278 13.54 14.63 -0.38
CA ILE A 278 14.18 15.30 0.76
C ILE A 278 14.85 14.28 1.68
N VAL A 279 14.16 13.18 2.02
CA VAL A 279 14.73 12.10 2.85
C VAL A 279 15.96 11.49 2.19
N LEU A 280 15.89 11.21 0.89
CA LEU A 280 17.03 10.68 0.12
C LEU A 280 18.21 11.66 0.09
N ALA A 281 17.95 12.97 -0.04
CA ALA A 281 18.99 13.98 0.02
C ALA A 281 19.68 14.03 1.40
N ILE A 282 18.90 13.97 2.50
CA ILE A 282 19.43 13.94 3.87
C ILE A 282 20.29 12.68 4.08
N VAL A 283 19.79 11.51 3.65
CA VAL A 283 20.55 10.25 3.74
C VAL A 283 21.83 10.33 2.91
N GLY A 284 21.78 10.92 1.71
CA GLY A 284 22.96 11.13 0.87
C GLY A 284 24.02 11.97 1.55
N VAL A 285 23.64 13.05 2.24
CA VAL A 285 24.56 13.89 3.02
C VAL A 285 25.16 13.10 4.20
N LEU A 286 24.34 12.36 4.95
CA LEU A 286 24.82 11.55 6.08
C LEU A 286 25.80 10.47 5.65
N VAL A 287 25.50 9.74 4.57
CA VAL A 287 26.40 8.73 4.00
C VAL A 287 27.67 9.37 3.46
N GLY A 288 27.58 10.54 2.83
CA GLY A 288 28.74 11.33 2.40
C GLY A 288 29.65 11.70 3.57
N GLN A 289 29.08 12.20 4.67
CA GLN A 289 29.84 12.53 5.89
C GLN A 289 30.52 11.30 6.50
N LEU A 290 29.82 10.16 6.56
CA LEU A 290 30.40 8.90 7.04
C LEU A 290 31.54 8.39 6.14
N ALA A 291 31.39 8.52 4.82
CA ALA A 291 32.42 8.15 3.87
C ALA A 291 33.67 9.03 4.00
N ASP A 292 33.48 10.34 4.21
CA ASP A 292 34.60 11.27 4.42
C ASP A 292 35.27 11.05 5.78
N GLN A 293 34.52 10.71 6.83
CA GLN A 293 35.09 10.28 8.12
C GLN A 293 35.95 9.02 7.96
N GLN A 294 35.49 8.02 7.21
CA GLN A 294 36.28 6.81 6.96
C GLN A 294 37.51 7.07 6.10
N ARG A 295 37.42 7.93 5.07
CA ARG A 295 38.58 8.33 4.27
C ARG A 295 39.61 9.06 5.12
N ASN A 296 39.20 9.99 5.96
CA ASN A 296 40.09 10.70 6.87
C ASN A 296 40.72 9.75 7.90
N ALA A 297 39.96 8.82 8.46
CA ALA A 297 40.49 7.79 9.35
C ALA A 297 41.51 6.89 8.63
N GLY A 298 41.23 6.49 7.39
CA GLY A 298 42.16 5.69 6.57
C GLY A 298 43.42 6.45 6.17
N MET A 299 43.33 7.76 5.88
CA MET A 299 44.50 8.61 5.65
C MET A 299 45.35 8.75 6.92
N ASN A 300 44.72 8.93 8.09
CA ASN A 300 45.43 8.99 9.36
C ASN A 300 46.14 7.66 9.67
N GLN A 301 45.50 6.51 9.43
CA GLN A 301 46.14 5.20 9.59
C GLN A 301 47.32 5.00 8.63
N ARG A 302 47.23 5.50 7.39
CA ARG A 302 48.36 5.47 6.45
C ARG A 302 49.51 6.37 6.91
N ALA A 303 49.21 7.57 7.40
CA ALA A 303 50.21 8.46 7.97
C ALA A 303 50.88 7.84 9.22
N GLU A 304 50.12 7.14 10.07
CA GLU A 304 50.65 6.38 11.21
C GLU A 304 51.53 5.21 10.76
N LEU A 305 51.15 4.48 9.72
CA LEU A 305 51.96 3.39 9.16
C LEU A 305 53.26 3.92 8.54
N GLU A 306 53.22 5.04 7.82
CA GLU A 306 54.42 5.71 7.29
C GLU A 306 55.33 6.22 8.42
N ALA A 307 54.74 6.75 9.52
CA ALA A 307 55.48 7.16 10.70
C ALA A 307 56.08 5.96 11.47
N LEU A 308 55.38 4.83 11.53
CA LEU A 308 55.92 3.59 12.10
C LEU A 308 57.02 3.00 11.21
N GLN A 309 56.85 3.04 9.88
CA GLN A 309 57.83 2.54 8.93
C GLN A 309 59.10 3.41 8.93
N SER A 310 58.97 4.74 9.05
CA SER A 310 60.12 5.63 9.23
C SER A 310 60.81 5.41 10.58
N ARG A 311 60.06 5.13 11.65
CA ARG A 311 60.63 4.69 12.94
C ARG A 311 61.34 3.34 12.84
N ILE A 312 60.80 2.37 12.13
CA ILE A 312 61.42 1.05 11.90
C ILE A 312 62.70 1.21 11.06
N GLN A 313 62.68 2.06 10.03
CA GLN A 313 63.87 2.37 9.23
C GLN A 313 64.92 3.12 10.05
N ALA A 314 64.53 4.09 10.88
CA ALA A 314 65.42 4.78 11.80
C ALA A 314 66.03 3.83 12.85
N VAL A 315 65.27 2.84 13.32
CA VAL A 315 65.76 1.79 14.23
C VAL A 315 66.64 0.76 13.49
N SER A 316 66.47 0.58 12.17
CA SER A 316 67.34 -0.28 11.35
C SER A 316 68.69 0.37 10.97
N LEU A 317 68.80 1.69 11.07
CA LEU A 317 70.00 2.47 10.77
C LEU A 317 70.82 2.85 12.02
N VAL A 318 70.29 2.56 13.22
CA VAL A 318 71.00 2.72 14.50
C VAL A 318 71.36 1.33 15.00
N GLU A 319 72.63 1.12 15.36
CA GLU A 319 73.17 -0.13 15.90
C GLU A 319 72.19 -0.84 16.85
N ALA A 320 72.00 -2.13 16.61
CA ALA A 320 71.07 -3.01 17.29
C ALA A 320 71.11 -2.85 18.84
N PRO A 321 70.01 -2.43 19.48
CA PRO A 321 69.87 -2.56 20.93
C PRO A 321 69.38 -3.99 21.24
N GLY A 322 70.21 -4.76 21.94
CA GLY A 322 69.99 -6.18 22.29
C GLY A 322 68.82 -6.46 23.26
N LYS A 323 67.58 -6.16 22.86
CA LYS A 323 66.35 -6.57 23.56
C LYS A 323 65.22 -6.96 22.60
N LEU A 324 65.47 -7.94 21.74
CA LEU A 324 64.43 -8.74 21.05
C LEU A 324 64.76 -10.24 21.14
N LEU A 325 65.18 -10.67 22.33
CA LEU A 325 65.46 -12.07 22.66
C LEU A 325 64.27 -13.07 22.56
N PRO A 326 62.97 -12.71 22.61
CA PRO A 326 61.94 -13.76 22.67
C PRO A 326 61.56 -14.45 21.34
N VAL A 327 61.87 -13.86 20.17
CA VAL A 327 61.43 -14.42 18.87
C VAL A 327 62.52 -15.25 18.20
N ALA A 328 63.79 -14.89 18.39
CA ALA A 328 64.93 -15.67 17.91
C ALA A 328 65.15 -16.96 18.73
N GLU A 329 64.84 -16.95 20.03
CA GLU A 329 64.86 -18.17 20.86
C GLU A 329 63.74 -19.14 20.49
N PHE A 330 62.57 -18.63 20.04
CA PHE A 330 61.46 -19.48 19.58
C PHE A 330 61.77 -20.16 18.24
N SER A 331 62.40 -19.47 17.28
CA SER A 331 62.83 -20.11 16.03
C SER A 331 63.94 -21.14 16.27
N ARG A 332 64.85 -20.86 17.21
CA ARG A 332 65.95 -21.77 17.56
C ARG A 332 65.49 -23.02 18.33
N THR A 333 64.49 -22.88 19.21
CA THR A 333 63.86 -24.02 19.90
C THR A 333 62.96 -24.87 18.99
N LEU A 334 62.49 -24.30 17.87
CA LEU A 334 61.83 -25.03 16.78
C LEU A 334 62.84 -25.78 15.89
N ASP A 335 64.00 -25.19 15.61
CA ASP A 335 65.08 -25.80 14.80
C ASP A 335 65.79 -26.95 15.54
N GLU A 336 65.98 -26.85 16.86
CA GLU A 336 66.74 -27.85 17.65
C GLU A 336 65.91 -29.08 18.09
N GLY A 337 64.76 -29.40 17.47
CA GLY A 337 64.28 -30.78 17.62
C GLY A 337 63.03 -31.25 16.91
N ALA A 338 62.64 -30.66 15.78
CA ALA A 338 61.76 -31.40 14.88
C ALA A 338 62.62 -32.25 13.94
N ARG A 339 62.55 -33.57 14.03
CA ARG A 339 63.00 -34.49 12.96
C ARG A 339 62.16 -34.32 11.66
N HIS A 340 61.29 -33.30 11.57
CA HIS A 340 60.32 -33.07 10.51
C HIS A 340 60.19 -31.58 10.17
N ASP A 341 60.03 -31.30 8.87
CA ASP A 341 59.74 -29.98 8.35
C ASP A 341 58.33 -29.50 8.81
N PRO A 342 58.24 -28.42 9.61
CA PRO A 342 56.96 -27.90 10.09
C PRO A 342 56.09 -27.36 8.95
N VAL A 343 56.67 -26.91 7.84
CA VAL A 343 55.92 -26.42 6.67
C VAL A 343 55.23 -27.58 5.97
N ALA A 344 55.93 -28.70 5.77
CA ALA A 344 55.36 -29.93 5.23
C ALA A 344 54.23 -30.48 6.12
N PHE A 345 54.40 -30.47 7.44
CA PHE A 345 53.33 -30.89 8.38
C PHE A 345 52.08 -30.00 8.26
N MET A 346 52.26 -28.68 8.25
CA MET A 346 51.13 -27.75 8.14
C MET A 346 50.40 -27.89 6.78
N ALA A 347 51.12 -28.20 5.71
CA ALA A 347 50.53 -28.48 4.41
C ALA A 347 49.66 -29.76 4.44
N VAL A 348 50.16 -30.85 5.04
CA VAL A 348 49.40 -32.10 5.22
C VAL A 348 48.18 -31.88 6.10
N LEU A 349 48.34 -31.16 7.22
CA LEU A 349 47.25 -30.84 8.14
C LEU A 349 46.15 -30.03 7.45
N LYS A 350 46.54 -29.04 6.63
CA LYS A 350 45.59 -28.24 5.84
C LYS A 350 44.88 -29.08 4.78
N ALA A 351 45.58 -30.00 4.12
CA ALA A 351 45.00 -30.88 3.11
C ALA A 351 44.00 -31.89 3.71
N ALA A 352 44.29 -32.41 4.91
CA ALA A 352 43.40 -33.33 5.62
C ALA A 352 42.18 -32.61 6.25
N SER A 353 42.29 -31.31 6.53
CA SER A 353 41.19 -30.53 7.10
C SER A 353 40.19 -30.10 6.01
N ASN A 354 39.02 -30.74 5.98
CA ASN A 354 37.91 -30.34 5.11
C ASN A 354 37.20 -29.07 5.63
N LYS A 355 36.23 -28.53 4.87
CA LYS A 355 35.43 -27.35 5.26
C LYS A 355 34.69 -27.53 6.60
N ASP A 356 34.53 -28.77 7.06
CA ASP A 356 33.79 -29.13 8.26
C ASP A 356 34.68 -29.19 9.53
N ILE A 357 36.00 -29.06 9.38
CA ILE A 357 36.98 -29.07 10.48
C ILE A 357 37.74 -27.74 10.51
N ARG A 358 37.68 -27.05 11.65
CA ARG A 358 38.49 -25.86 11.92
C ARG A 358 39.56 -26.17 12.95
N ILE A 359 40.82 -26.17 12.51
CA ILE A 359 41.97 -26.26 13.42
C ILE A 359 42.11 -24.94 14.18
N GLN A 360 42.15 -25.01 15.50
CA GLN A 360 42.27 -23.84 16.37
C GLN A 360 43.71 -23.63 16.84
N ARG A 361 44.43 -24.71 17.11
CA ARG A 361 45.77 -24.64 17.70
C ARG A 361 46.61 -25.84 17.30
N VAL A 362 47.89 -25.58 17.05
CA VAL A 362 48.92 -26.59 16.85
C VAL A 362 50.07 -26.26 17.79
N ARG A 363 50.51 -27.23 18.58
CA ARG A 363 51.66 -27.10 19.50
C ARG A 363 52.60 -28.28 19.32
N LEU A 364 53.90 -28.03 19.47
CA LEU A 364 54.90 -29.08 19.58
C LEU A 364 55.10 -29.37 21.07
N GLU A 365 54.70 -30.55 21.53
CA GLU A 365 54.84 -30.98 22.92
C GLU A 365 55.86 -32.12 23.00
N THR A 366 56.71 -32.11 24.04
CA THR A 366 57.63 -33.23 24.29
C THR A 366 56.89 -34.26 25.12
N THR A 367 56.70 -35.46 24.58
CA THR A 367 55.97 -36.50 25.29
C THR A 367 56.84 -37.12 26.38
N SER A 368 56.49 -36.84 27.63
CA SER A 368 57.03 -37.55 28.79
C SER A 368 56.16 -38.78 29.01
N SER A 369 56.46 -39.90 28.34
CA SER A 369 55.80 -41.16 28.70
C SER A 369 56.24 -41.53 30.12
N LEU A 370 55.31 -41.43 31.09
CA LEU A 370 55.53 -42.01 32.42
C LEU A 370 55.93 -43.48 32.25
N GLY A 371 57.14 -43.82 32.67
CA GLY A 371 57.55 -45.21 32.90
C GLY A 371 58.42 -45.89 31.84
N SER A 372 59.04 -45.20 30.87
CA SER A 372 60.10 -45.84 30.07
C SER A 372 61.26 -44.90 29.73
N ALA A 373 62.49 -45.35 29.97
CA ALA A 373 63.73 -44.62 29.78
C ALA A 373 64.11 -44.52 28.29
N GLN A 374 63.34 -43.76 27.52
CA GLN A 374 63.71 -43.27 26.19
C GLN A 374 63.59 -41.74 26.14
N PRO A 375 64.47 -41.04 25.40
CA PRO A 375 64.36 -39.59 25.22
C PRO A 375 63.00 -39.25 24.62
N GLY A 376 62.27 -38.33 25.28
CA GLY A 376 60.89 -37.98 24.95
C GLY A 376 60.72 -37.65 23.47
N LYS A 377 59.81 -38.34 22.80
CA LYS A 377 59.49 -38.06 21.40
C LYS A 377 58.69 -36.76 21.35
N LYS A 378 59.12 -35.79 20.54
CA LYS A 378 58.33 -34.58 20.26
C LYS A 378 57.13 -34.96 19.39
N ALA A 379 55.93 -34.58 19.82
CA ALA A 379 54.66 -34.84 19.15
C ALA A 379 53.93 -33.54 18.87
N PHE A 380 53.19 -33.48 17.77
CA PHE A 380 52.32 -32.34 17.48
C PHE A 380 50.97 -32.54 18.14
N ARG A 381 50.60 -31.66 19.06
CA ARG A 381 49.24 -31.56 19.57
C ARG A 381 48.41 -30.65 18.66
N VAL A 382 47.35 -31.20 18.10
CA VAL A 382 46.40 -30.49 17.23
C VAL A 382 45.07 -30.42 17.93
N ASP A 383 44.59 -29.21 18.16
CA ASP A 383 43.27 -28.93 18.72
C ASP A 383 42.38 -28.35 17.61
N GLY A 384 41.18 -28.92 17.43
CA GLY A 384 40.23 -28.51 16.41
C GLY A 384 38.79 -28.56 16.89
N VAL A 385 37.90 -27.94 16.12
CA VAL A 385 36.45 -28.02 16.32
C VAL A 385 35.78 -28.42 15.03
N VAL A 386 34.81 -29.32 15.13
CA VAL A 386 34.00 -29.80 14.01
C VAL A 386 32.67 -29.06 13.95
N ALA A 387 32.21 -28.79 12.73
CA ALA A 387 30.91 -28.17 12.49
C ALA A 387 29.76 -29.02 13.07
N PRO A 388 28.66 -28.40 13.56
CA PRO A 388 27.51 -29.14 14.08
C PRO A 388 26.97 -30.16 13.07
N GLY A 389 26.78 -31.41 13.50
CA GLY A 389 26.26 -32.49 12.65
C GLY A 389 27.29 -33.22 11.78
N ALA A 390 28.56 -32.82 11.79
CA ALA A 390 29.62 -33.42 10.97
C ALA A 390 30.58 -34.34 11.75
N SER A 391 30.09 -35.08 12.75
CA SER A 391 30.94 -35.92 13.65
C SER A 391 31.80 -36.95 12.91
N ALA A 392 31.33 -37.48 11.78
CA ALA A 392 32.09 -38.40 10.93
C ALA A 392 33.34 -37.77 10.27
N SER A 393 33.44 -36.44 10.23
CA SER A 393 34.59 -35.72 9.67
C SER A 393 35.87 -35.96 10.48
N VAL A 394 35.78 -36.08 11.81
CA VAL A 394 36.96 -36.37 12.65
C VAL A 394 37.54 -37.73 12.28
N THR A 395 36.70 -38.75 12.13
CA THR A 395 37.14 -40.10 11.75
C THR A 395 37.83 -40.09 10.39
N ARG A 396 37.27 -39.36 9.41
CA ARG A 396 37.89 -39.21 8.08
C ARG A 396 39.24 -38.49 8.17
N TRP A 397 39.33 -37.42 8.96
CA TRP A 397 40.57 -36.68 9.19
C TRP A 397 41.65 -37.55 9.84
N VAL A 398 41.30 -38.34 10.86
CA VAL A 398 42.21 -39.32 11.49
C VAL A 398 42.71 -40.32 10.46
N SER A 399 41.84 -40.87 9.61
CA SER A 399 42.26 -41.81 8.55
C SER A 399 43.20 -41.15 7.51
N GLN A 400 42.96 -39.89 7.14
CA GLN A 400 43.82 -39.16 6.20
C GLN A 400 45.19 -38.84 6.79
N MET A 401 45.25 -38.43 8.06
CA MET A 401 46.51 -38.20 8.76
C MET A 401 47.29 -39.51 8.97
N ALA A 402 46.60 -40.62 9.25
CA ALA A 402 47.21 -41.95 9.32
C ALA A 402 47.79 -42.39 7.97
N ALA A 403 47.06 -42.18 6.87
CA ALA A 403 47.54 -42.45 5.51
C ALA A 403 48.76 -41.57 5.13
N ALA A 404 48.83 -40.34 5.66
CA ALA A 404 49.98 -39.44 5.50
C ALA A 404 51.17 -39.79 6.42
N GLY A 405 51.11 -40.92 7.12
CA GLY A 405 52.21 -41.45 7.92
C GLY A 405 52.25 -40.93 9.36
N TRP A 406 51.16 -40.39 9.90
CA TRP A 406 51.09 -39.95 11.30
C TRP A 406 50.37 -40.97 12.18
N THR A 407 50.94 -41.30 13.33
CA THR A 407 50.23 -42.03 14.39
C THR A 407 49.51 -41.02 15.29
N LEU A 408 48.18 -41.14 15.37
CA LEU A 408 47.33 -40.24 16.14
C LEU A 408 46.88 -40.91 17.44
N ARG A 409 47.01 -40.19 18.56
CA ARG A 409 46.46 -40.57 19.86
C ARG A 409 45.46 -39.53 20.31
N ALA A 410 44.23 -39.94 20.63
CA ALA A 410 43.23 -39.02 21.18
C ALA A 410 43.64 -38.57 22.58
N VAL A 411 43.52 -37.27 22.85
CA VAL A 411 43.79 -36.64 24.14
C VAL A 411 42.59 -35.80 24.53
N ASP A 412 42.41 -35.55 25.83
CA ASP A 412 41.33 -34.70 26.31
C ASP A 412 41.36 -33.32 25.63
N PRO A 413 40.21 -32.85 25.11
CA PRO A 413 40.14 -31.62 24.36
C PRO A 413 40.49 -30.43 25.24
N THR A 414 41.37 -29.56 24.75
CA THR A 414 41.79 -28.37 25.51
C THR A 414 40.66 -27.35 25.67
N PHE A 415 39.67 -27.38 24.78
CA PHE A 415 38.52 -26.49 24.79
C PHE A 415 37.24 -27.28 25.05
N THR A 416 36.30 -26.71 25.80
CA THR A 416 35.02 -27.33 26.17
C THR A 416 33.88 -27.02 25.19
N LEU A 417 34.22 -26.66 23.94
CA LEU A 417 33.23 -26.31 22.92
C LEU A 417 32.57 -27.58 22.34
N PRO A 418 31.26 -27.57 22.03
CA PRO A 418 30.63 -28.69 21.34
C PRO A 418 31.35 -29.01 20.02
N GLY A 419 31.78 -30.27 19.86
CA GLY A 419 32.52 -30.72 18.68
C GLY A 419 34.04 -30.48 18.73
N SER A 420 34.60 -30.07 19.87
CA SER A 420 36.05 -29.98 20.08
C SER A 420 36.71 -31.34 20.12
N PHE A 421 37.89 -31.45 19.52
CA PHE A 421 38.74 -32.63 19.62
C PHE A 421 40.21 -32.21 19.77
N SER A 422 40.99 -33.09 20.41
CA SER A 422 42.45 -32.96 20.49
C SER A 422 43.11 -34.29 20.16
N TYR A 423 44.11 -34.24 19.28
CA TYR A 423 44.96 -35.39 18.99
C TYR A 423 46.43 -35.01 19.14
N GLU A 424 47.19 -35.99 19.62
CA GLU A 424 48.63 -36.00 19.62
C GLU A 424 49.12 -36.82 18.42
N LEU A 425 49.96 -36.21 17.58
CA LEU A 425 50.45 -36.79 16.34
C LEU A 425 51.95 -37.02 16.41
N VAL A 426 52.35 -38.27 16.24
CA VAL A 426 53.74 -38.71 16.16
C VAL A 426 53.98 -39.24 14.76
N ALA A 427 55.01 -38.75 14.06
CA ALA A 427 55.31 -39.27 12.73
C ALA A 427 55.78 -40.72 12.79
N ASN A 428 55.31 -41.53 11.86
CA ASN A 428 55.89 -42.83 11.58
C ASN A 428 57.18 -42.66 10.80
N ALA A 429 58.11 -43.60 10.95
CA ALA A 429 59.41 -43.57 10.28
C ALA A 429 59.33 -43.54 8.73
N ALA A 430 58.14 -43.68 8.15
CA ALA A 430 57.88 -43.65 6.71
C ALA A 430 57.07 -42.41 6.24
N ALA A 431 56.89 -41.38 7.08
CA ALA A 431 56.16 -40.18 6.68
C ALA A 431 56.98 -39.28 5.71
N PRO A 432 56.35 -38.66 4.71
CA PRO A 432 57.03 -37.70 3.83
C PRO A 432 57.53 -36.50 4.67
N GLY A 433 58.83 -36.21 4.58
CA GLY A 433 59.53 -35.24 5.43
C GLY A 433 60.45 -35.87 6.48
N ASN A 434 60.56 -37.20 6.52
CA ASN A 434 61.53 -37.91 7.35
C ASN A 434 62.90 -37.97 6.64
N VAL A 435 63.58 -36.83 6.52
CA VAL A 435 64.99 -36.83 6.13
C VAL A 435 65.80 -37.16 7.39
N LYS A 436 66.32 -38.38 7.43
CA LYS A 436 67.18 -38.88 8.51
C LYS A 436 68.65 -38.93 8.04
N PRO A 437 69.63 -38.86 8.96
CA PRO A 437 69.74 -39.72 10.16
C PRO A 437 69.21 -39.19 11.51
#